data_AF-A0A939F3E2-F1
#
_entry.id   AF-A0A939F3E2-F1
#
_cell.length_a   1.000
_cell.length_b   1.000
_cell.length_c   1.000
_cell.angle_alpha   90.00
_cell.angle_beta   90.00
_cell.angle_gamma   90.00
#
_symmetry.space_group_name_H-M   'P 1'
#
loop_
_entity.id
_entity.type
_entity.pdbx_description
1 polymer ?
#
loop_
_entity_poly.entity_id
_entity_poly.type
_entity_poly.pdbx_seq_one_letter_code
_entity_poly.pdbx_strand_id
1 'polypeptide(L)'
;MNLDTTPCLPEQAPRRPSLRDLAALTTTLLPPALVMLTSLSELRRRCQEINLTHPHFCEETPLVLSFEEKRRQRLSGQLQVSGSLEPSAHAVTPSSYA
;
A
#
# COMPACT_ATOMS: atom_id res chain seq x y z
N MET A 1 -4.60 -19.62 -38.64
CA MET A 1 -3.36 -19.43 -37.84
C MET A 1 -3.82 -18.91 -36.49
N ASN A 2 -3.85 -19.78 -35.48
CA ASN A 2 -4.29 -19.41 -34.13
C ASN A 2 -3.05 -18.95 -33.36
N LEU A 3 -3.07 -17.69 -32.91
CA LEU A 3 -2.05 -17.09 -32.05
C LEU A 3 -2.49 -17.27 -30.61
N ASP A 4 -2.32 -18.47 -30.08
CA ASP A 4 -2.49 -18.74 -28.65
C ASP A 4 -1.29 -18.16 -27.91
N THR A 5 -1.31 -16.85 -27.69
CA THR A 5 -0.40 -16.17 -26.75
C THR A 5 -0.90 -16.45 -25.34
N THR A 6 -0.62 -17.64 -24.81
CA THR A 6 -0.66 -17.87 -23.37
C THR A 6 0.58 -17.24 -22.76
N PRO A 7 0.47 -16.17 -21.95
CA PRO A 7 1.62 -15.78 -21.13
C PRO A 7 1.87 -16.94 -20.16
N CYS A 8 3.06 -17.54 -20.25
CA CYS A 8 3.64 -18.34 -19.18
C CYS A 8 3.67 -17.48 -17.91
N LEU A 9 2.61 -17.53 -17.11
CA LEU A 9 2.65 -17.11 -15.72
C LEU A 9 3.52 -18.14 -15.00
N PRO A 10 4.67 -17.76 -14.42
CA PRO A 10 5.40 -18.70 -13.60
C PRO A 10 4.53 -19.00 -12.39
N GLU A 11 4.05 -20.24 -12.32
CA GLU A 11 3.37 -20.87 -11.21
C GLU A 11 4.37 -21.02 -10.04
N GLN A 12 4.86 -19.90 -9.52
CA GLN A 12 5.62 -19.86 -8.28
C GLN A 12 4.62 -19.84 -7.14
N ALA A 13 4.64 -20.90 -6.33
CA ALA A 13 3.89 -20.94 -5.07
C ALA A 13 4.10 -19.62 -4.30
N PRO A 14 3.03 -19.04 -3.71
CA PRO A 14 3.11 -17.75 -3.04
C PRO A 14 4.23 -17.79 -2.00
N ARG A 15 5.27 -16.98 -2.21
CA ARG A 15 6.42 -16.92 -1.31
C ARG A 15 6.09 -15.92 -0.22
N ARG A 16 6.69 -16.09 0.95
CA ARG A 16 6.60 -15.05 1.97
C ARG A 16 7.53 -13.90 1.56
N PRO A 17 7.08 -12.65 1.72
CA PRO A 17 7.93 -11.51 1.44
C PRO A 17 9.17 -11.56 2.33
N SER A 18 10.32 -11.24 1.75
CA SER A 18 11.60 -11.32 2.44
C SER A 18 12.21 -9.93 2.62
N LEU A 19 12.75 -9.65 3.80
CA LEU A 19 13.42 -8.36 4.06
C LEU A 19 14.65 -8.16 3.18
N ARG A 20 15.31 -9.26 2.81
CA ARG A 20 16.48 -9.23 1.93
C ARG A 20 16.10 -8.78 0.51
N ASP A 21 15.02 -9.34 -0.02
CA ASP A 21 14.55 -9.02 -1.37
C ASP A 21 13.93 -7.63 -1.39
N LEU A 22 13.25 -7.21 -0.32
CA LEU A 22 12.77 -5.83 -0.18
C LEU A 22 13.93 -4.83 -0.17
N ALA A 23 15.00 -5.13 0.54
CA ALA A 23 16.20 -4.29 0.57
C ALA A 23 16.87 -4.23 -0.81
N ALA A 24 16.99 -5.36 -1.51
CA ALA A 24 17.52 -5.40 -2.88
C ALA A 24 16.64 -4.60 -3.85
N LEU A 25 15.32 -4.78 -3.80
CA LEU A 25 14.34 -4.06 -4.62
C LEU A 25 14.45 -2.55 -4.42
N THR A 26 14.45 -2.08 -3.17
CA THR A 26 14.47 -0.66 -2.83
C THR A 26 15.83 0.01 -3.02
N THR A 27 16.92 -0.76 -3.10
CA THR A 27 18.25 -0.20 -3.39
C THR A 27 18.55 -0.14 -4.88
N THR A 28 18.02 -1.08 -5.67
CA THR A 28 18.41 -1.25 -7.08
C THR A 28 17.34 -0.77 -8.07
N LEU A 29 16.09 -1.21 -7.93
CA LEU A 29 15.04 -0.99 -8.93
C LEU A 29 14.06 0.12 -8.53
N LEU A 30 13.78 0.25 -7.24
CA LEU A 30 12.85 1.23 -6.68
C LEU A 30 13.54 2.08 -5.59
N PRO A 31 14.58 2.87 -5.93
CA PRO A 31 15.21 3.77 -4.98
C PRO A 31 14.20 4.73 -4.34
N PRO A 32 14.35 5.08 -3.04
CA PRO A 32 13.37 5.91 -2.33
C PRO A 32 13.05 7.23 -3.04
N ALA A 33 14.05 7.88 -3.63
CA ALA A 33 13.86 9.12 -4.39
C ALA A 33 12.90 8.93 -5.58
N LEU A 34 13.01 7.81 -6.31
CA LEU A 34 12.13 7.48 -7.43
C LEU A 34 10.71 7.21 -6.93
N VAL A 35 10.57 6.40 -5.88
CA VAL A 35 9.25 6.06 -5.30
C VAL A 35 8.51 7.32 -4.83
N MET A 36 9.22 8.26 -4.20
CA MET A 36 8.63 9.47 -3.64
C MET A 36 8.27 10.52 -4.70
N LEU A 37 9.02 10.59 -5.80
CA LEU A 37 8.84 11.63 -6.83
C LEU A 37 7.93 11.21 -7.99
N THR A 38 7.81 9.91 -8.26
CA THR A 38 6.94 9.40 -9.33
C THR A 38 5.45 9.49 -8.96
N SER A 39 4.57 9.56 -9.95
CA SER A 39 3.13 9.45 -9.69
C SER A 39 2.75 8.03 -9.22
N LEU A 40 1.65 7.86 -8.46
CA LEU A 40 1.20 6.52 -8.04
C LEU A 40 0.87 5.60 -9.23
N SER A 41 0.33 6.15 -10.31
CA SER A 41 0.03 5.40 -11.53
C SER A 41 1.30 4.91 -12.23
N GLU A 42 2.32 5.77 -12.32
CA GLU A 42 3.63 5.39 -12.89
C GLU A 42 4.35 4.37 -11.99
N LEU A 43 4.30 4.56 -10.66
CA LEU A 43 4.88 3.61 -9.72
C LEU A 43 4.23 2.23 -9.85
N ARG A 44 2.89 2.18 -9.97
CA ARG A 44 2.15 0.93 -10.21
C ARG A 44 2.58 0.25 -11.50
N ARG A 45 2.72 1.01 -12.60
CA ARG A 45 3.20 0.49 -13.87
C ARG A 45 4.62 -0.07 -13.75
N ARG A 46 5.54 0.64 -13.09
CA ARG A 46 6.91 0.14 -12.85
C ARG A 46 6.92 -1.13 -12.02
N CYS A 47 6.09 -1.23 -10.99
CA CYS A 47 5.96 -2.48 -10.22
C CYS A 47 5.48 -3.64 -11.10
N GLN A 48 4.54 -3.41 -12.03
CA GLN A 48 4.12 -4.44 -12.99
C GLN A 48 5.25 -4.85 -13.93
N GLU A 49 6.01 -3.89 -14.45
CA GLU A 49 7.18 -4.16 -15.30
C GLU A 49 8.24 -4.97 -14.53
N ILE A 50 8.52 -4.61 -13.27
CA ILE A 50 9.44 -5.35 -12.39
C ILE A 50 8.93 -6.77 -12.13
N ASN A 51 7.64 -6.97 -11.91
CA ASN A 51 7.09 -8.31 -11.69
C ASN A 51 7.24 -9.21 -12.92
N LEU A 52 7.20 -8.62 -14.12
CA LEU A 52 7.42 -9.34 -15.38
C LEU A 52 8.90 -9.65 -15.63
N THR A 53 9.81 -8.73 -15.32
CA THR A 53 11.26 -8.90 -15.58
C THR A 53 12.01 -9.57 -14.44
N HIS A 54 11.53 -9.44 -13.20
CA HIS A 54 12.13 -9.91 -11.97
C HIS A 54 11.07 -10.57 -11.07
N PRO A 55 10.58 -11.78 -11.43
CA PRO A 55 9.47 -12.43 -10.75
C PRO A 55 9.74 -12.75 -9.27
N HIS A 56 11.01 -12.75 -8.84
CA HIS A 56 11.38 -12.96 -7.44
C HIS A 56 11.01 -11.78 -6.52
N PHE A 57 10.66 -10.61 -7.08
CA PHE A 57 10.20 -9.44 -6.31
C PHE A 57 8.67 -9.29 -6.27
N CYS A 58 7.91 -10.23 -6.81
CA CYS A 58 6.45 -10.14 -6.91
C CYS A 58 5.76 -9.96 -5.56
N GLU A 59 6.35 -10.45 -4.47
CA GLU A 59 5.79 -10.35 -3.11
C GLU A 59 6.15 -9.00 -2.45
N GLU A 60 7.27 -8.40 -2.84
CA GLU A 60 7.81 -7.15 -2.26
C GLU A 60 7.28 -5.90 -2.96
N THR A 61 7.08 -5.92 -4.28
CA THR A 61 6.56 -4.78 -5.04
C THR A 61 5.21 -4.23 -4.52
N PRO A 62 4.22 -5.05 -4.09
CA PRO A 62 2.98 -4.50 -3.51
C PRO A 62 3.20 -3.85 -2.14
N LEU A 63 4.24 -4.24 -1.39
CA LEU A 63 4.57 -3.60 -0.11
C LEU A 63 5.04 -2.16 -0.32
N VAL A 64 5.87 -1.94 -1.34
CA VAL A 64 6.34 -0.59 -1.71
C VAL A 64 5.17 0.29 -2.13
N LEU A 65 4.28 -0.23 -2.98
CA LEU A 65 3.12 0.51 -3.48
C LEU A 65 2.15 0.86 -2.35
N SER A 66 1.77 -0.10 -1.50
CA SER A 66 0.85 0.13 -0.39
C SER A 66 1.41 1.07 0.67
N PHE A 67 2.72 1.04 0.91
CA PHE A 67 3.39 2.00 1.78
C PHE A 67 3.28 3.42 1.22
N GLU A 68 3.60 3.62 -0.05
CA GLU A 68 3.59 4.96 -0.66
C GLU A 68 2.16 5.51 -0.79
N GLU A 69 1.16 4.66 -1.09
CA GLU A 69 -0.26 5.04 -1.05
C GLU A 69 -0.66 5.55 0.35
N LYS A 70 -0.34 4.79 1.41
CA LYS A 70 -0.61 5.20 2.80
C LYS A 70 0.13 6.47 3.18
N ARG A 71 1.41 6.59 2.77
CA ARG A 71 2.22 7.78 3.03
C ARG A 71 1.60 9.02 2.39
N ARG A 72 1.20 8.94 1.12
CA ARG A 72 0.54 10.05 0.42
C ARG A 72 -0.81 10.39 1.04
N GLN A 73 -1.61 9.39 1.41
CA GLN A 73 -2.87 9.63 2.12
C GLN A 73 -2.63 10.42 3.42
N ARG A 74 -1.66 10.02 4.24
CA ARG A 74 -1.30 10.72 5.48
C ARG A 74 -0.77 12.15 5.23
N LEU A 75 0.00 12.36 4.18
CA LEU A 75 0.57 13.66 3.84
C LEU A 75 -0.40 14.58 3.08
N SER A 76 -1.43 14.02 2.44
CA SER A 76 -2.42 14.77 1.64
C SER A 76 -3.32 15.70 2.48
N GLY A 77 -3.11 15.77 3.79
CA GLY A 77 -3.69 16.82 4.62
C GLY A 77 -5.19 16.69 4.88
N GLN A 78 -5.81 15.55 4.60
CA GLN A 78 -7.11 15.25 5.21
C GLN A 78 -6.87 14.97 6.70
N LEU A 79 -6.92 16.06 7.48
CA LEU A 79 -7.00 16.04 8.93
C LEU A 79 -8.29 15.30 9.31
N GLN A 80 -8.22 13.97 9.43
CA GLN A 80 -9.31 13.20 10.00
C GLN A 80 -9.32 13.46 11.50
N VAL A 81 -10.05 14.50 11.91
CA VAL A 81 -10.41 14.72 13.31
C VAL A 81 -11.38 13.60 13.67
N SER A 82 -10.85 12.50 14.19
CA SER A 82 -11.63 11.45 14.86
C SER A 82 -12.13 11.99 16.20
N GLY A 83 -12.93 13.06 16.16
CA GLY A 83 -13.65 13.59 17.30
C GLY A 83 -14.86 12.71 17.54
N SER A 84 -14.68 11.65 18.32
CA SER A 84 -15.78 10.98 19.00
C SER A 84 -16.31 11.93 20.08
N LEU A 85 -17.06 12.96 19.67
CA LEU A 85 -18.00 13.63 20.56
C LEU A 85 -19.17 12.68 20.73
N GLU A 86 -18.98 11.69 21.61
CA GLU A 86 -20.12 11.09 22.30
C GLU A 86 -20.73 12.21 23.14
N PRO A 87 -21.96 12.67 22.87
CA PRO A 87 -22.70 13.41 23.87
C PRO A 87 -23.03 12.41 24.97
N SER A 88 -22.14 12.27 25.97
CA SER A 88 -22.47 11.57 27.20
C SER A 88 -23.64 12.31 27.83
N ALA A 89 -24.83 11.74 27.65
CA ALA A 89 -26.07 12.15 28.26
C ALA A 89 -25.99 11.87 29.77
N HIS A 90 -25.21 12.68 30.49
CA HIS A 90 -25.42 12.84 31.93
C HIS A 90 -26.73 13.61 32.12
N ALA A 91 -27.83 12.85 32.07
CA ALA A 91 -29.13 13.28 32.53
C ALA A 91 -29.02 13.67 34.01
N VAL A 92 -28.97 14.97 34.28
CA VAL A 92 -29.16 15.52 35.61
C VAL A 92 -30.64 15.34 35.96
N THR A 93 -30.97 14.32 36.75
CA THR A 93 -32.30 14.18 37.35
C THR A 93 -32.40 15.15 38.54
N PRO A 94 -33.37 16.08 38.59
CA PRO A 94 -33.64 16.83 39.80
C PRO A 94 -34.30 15.88 40.82
N SER A 95 -33.62 15.68 41.95
CA SER A 95 -34.18 15.01 43.13
C SER A 95 -35.31 15.87 43.70
N SER A 96 -36.56 15.42 43.60
CA SER A 96 -37.70 16.08 44.23
C SER A 96 -37.80 15.66 45.70
N TYR A 97 -37.58 16.62 46.60
CA TYR A 97 -38.04 16.52 47.99
C TYR A 97 -39.50 16.98 48.04
N ALA A 98 -40.42 16.08 48.41
CA ALA A 98 -41.70 16.36 49.05
C ALA A 98 -42.24 15.07 49.68
#